data_AF-A0AAD0XCE0-F1
#
_entry.id   AF-A0AAD0XCE0-F1
#
_cell.length_a   1.000
_cell.length_b   1.000
_cell.length_c   1.000
_cell.angle_alpha   90.00
_cell.angle_beta   90.00
_cell.angle_gamma   90.00
#
_symmetry.space_group_name_H-M   'P 1'
#
loop_
_entity.id
_entity.type
_entity.pdbx_description
1 polymer ?
#
loop_
_entity_poly.entity_id
_entity_poly.type
_entity_poly.pdbx_seq_one_letter_code
_entity_poly.pdbx_strand_id
1 'polypeptide(L)'
;MKTMYFITVLCATSLFSASAYAIKQVELLKRDGEQNEIPLLDNRFRIDSQLDEITLLFFRKPGSPAVILVRPDGSKYFATNAVKDPNLDWFDELSYDLITIKKPMAGPWQVIGRILPDSRIVVLGEVSLKAQPLPPMLFRGETIKITGEILNDDEPIDANLFTDVVSLNVDFVSTNDESYANFGAGTQEVAEFKDDGRGFDERPNDGVFTGEFKLDFPAGQWTPELYIATPLLQRRIVQDPIIVHEPPFKSEVALAELDTDDHQLSINIDSNIVKPETVIVQGKIYYPNNEEQMFTIDAQAGDTRQLAIKNYDWGRYSVELSVFGTNINGREFMATIPTYKFEIERPIEAVPEIDPATLIDQNLALEAEPVEEKMATSTLVTLIVGCNLLILLLGWLAIRIFVQKKPIKFNFKLPFLNKKKANDESNADAEKNQVGKNGSKSDKSGEILNLSMSDD
;
A
#
# COMPACT_ATOMS: atom_id res chain seq x y z
N MET A 1 -23.47 91.97 -43.61
CA MET A 1 -24.93 92.20 -43.65
C MET A 1 -25.62 90.87 -43.39
N LYS A 2 -26.28 90.73 -42.23
CA LYS A 2 -27.69 90.33 -42.03
C LYS A 2 -28.04 88.98 -42.71
N THR A 3 -28.53 87.95 -42.00
CA THR A 3 -29.63 88.00 -41.03
C THR A 3 -29.69 86.70 -40.21
N MET A 4 -29.93 86.84 -38.90
CA MET A 4 -30.40 85.77 -38.00
C MET A 4 -31.80 85.30 -38.38
N TYR A 5 -32.12 84.03 -38.12
CA TYR A 5 -33.41 83.65 -37.52
C TYR A 5 -33.24 82.49 -36.53
N PHE A 6 -33.77 82.72 -35.34
CA PHE A 6 -33.89 81.85 -34.18
C PHE A 6 -35.19 81.04 -34.32
N ILE A 7 -35.17 79.72 -34.14
CA ILE A 7 -36.35 78.95 -33.66
C ILE A 7 -35.86 77.82 -32.75
N THR A 8 -36.14 77.97 -31.47
CA THR A 8 -36.19 76.90 -30.45
C THR A 8 -37.54 76.17 -30.53
N VAL A 9 -37.54 74.83 -30.64
CA VAL A 9 -38.66 73.98 -30.19
C VAL A 9 -38.12 72.68 -29.57
N LEU A 10 -38.63 72.45 -28.37
CA LEU A 10 -38.57 71.32 -27.44
C LEU A 10 -39.07 70.00 -28.08
N CYS A 11 -38.49 68.82 -27.72
CA CYS A 11 -39.20 67.65 -27.13
C CYS A 11 -38.48 66.29 -27.33
N ALA A 12 -38.58 65.47 -26.29
CA ALA A 12 -38.63 63.99 -26.26
C ALA A 12 -37.37 63.15 -26.50
N THR A 13 -36.78 62.74 -25.36
CA THR A 13 -36.31 61.39 -25.03
C THR A 13 -36.45 60.27 -26.07
N SER A 14 -35.34 59.63 -26.42
CA SER A 14 -35.26 58.18 -26.57
C SER A 14 -33.91 57.66 -26.07
N LEU A 15 -33.97 56.92 -24.97
CA LEU A 15 -32.90 56.02 -24.53
C LEU A 15 -32.78 54.91 -25.57
N PHE A 16 -31.64 54.82 -26.24
CA PHE A 16 -31.19 53.58 -26.87
C PHE A 16 -29.83 53.22 -26.30
N SER A 17 -29.86 52.41 -25.24
CA SER A 17 -28.70 51.62 -24.80
C SER A 17 -28.44 50.56 -25.87
N ALA A 18 -27.49 50.79 -26.75
CA ALA A 18 -26.94 49.74 -27.60
C ALA A 18 -25.88 48.98 -26.77
N SER A 19 -26.32 47.94 -26.08
CA SER A 19 -25.44 46.88 -25.58
C SER A 19 -24.85 46.14 -26.78
N ALA A 20 -23.64 46.52 -27.19
CA ALA A 20 -22.85 45.77 -28.14
C ALA A 20 -22.30 44.52 -27.43
N TYR A 21 -22.84 43.36 -27.78
CA TYR A 21 -22.25 42.05 -27.49
C TYR A 21 -20.85 42.00 -28.10
N ALA A 22 -19.83 42.08 -27.26
CA ALA A 22 -18.47 41.69 -27.65
C ALA A 22 -18.46 40.15 -27.77
N ILE A 23 -18.46 39.65 -29.00
CA ILE A 23 -18.21 38.23 -29.27
C ILE A 23 -16.76 37.96 -28.87
N LYS A 24 -16.57 37.24 -27.76
CA LYS A 24 -15.25 36.80 -27.30
C LYS A 24 -14.71 35.81 -28.35
N GLN A 25 -13.61 36.17 -29.01
CA GLN A 25 -13.02 35.39 -30.09
C GLN A 25 -12.60 34.01 -29.58
N VAL A 26 -12.97 32.95 -30.31
CA VAL A 26 -12.56 31.57 -30.02
C VAL A 26 -11.07 31.44 -30.31
N GLU A 27 -10.30 31.02 -29.30
CA GLU A 27 -8.87 30.80 -29.38
C GLU A 27 -8.56 29.64 -30.32
N LEU A 28 -7.56 29.82 -31.19
CA LEU A 28 -7.26 28.93 -32.29
C LEU A 28 -6.12 27.99 -31.88
N LEU A 29 -6.32 26.67 -32.00
CA LEU A 29 -5.23 25.72 -31.78
C LEU A 29 -4.10 25.98 -32.76
N LYS A 30 -2.90 26.18 -32.23
CA LYS A 30 -1.64 26.19 -32.97
C LYS A 30 -0.67 25.22 -32.32
N ARG A 31 0.09 24.54 -33.15
CA ARG A 31 1.14 23.57 -32.78
C ARG A 31 2.43 24.32 -32.40
N ASP A 32 2.33 25.30 -31.50
CA ASP A 32 3.44 26.21 -31.21
C ASP A 32 4.00 26.02 -29.80
N GLY A 33 3.67 24.90 -29.13
CA GLY A 33 4.17 24.56 -27.79
C GLY A 33 3.48 25.36 -26.68
N GLU A 34 3.37 26.68 -26.84
CA GLU A 34 2.95 27.60 -25.79
C GLU A 34 1.44 27.48 -25.48
N GLN A 35 1.11 26.61 -24.53
CA GLN A 35 -0.21 26.43 -23.87
C GLN A 35 -1.33 25.80 -24.73
N ASN A 36 -1.42 24.46 -24.70
CA ASN A 36 -2.56 23.67 -25.19
C ASN A 36 -3.79 23.67 -24.24
N GLU A 37 -4.06 24.79 -23.56
CA GLU A 37 -5.26 24.96 -22.74
C GLU A 37 -6.33 25.71 -23.53
N ILE A 38 -7.46 25.07 -23.81
CA ILE A 38 -8.59 25.78 -24.42
C ILE A 38 -9.50 26.29 -23.30
N PRO A 39 -9.67 27.62 -23.13
CA PRO A 39 -10.74 28.12 -22.29
C PRO A 39 -12.08 27.67 -22.90
N LEU A 40 -12.87 26.94 -22.12
CA LEU A 40 -14.22 26.54 -22.49
C LEU A 40 -15.10 27.80 -22.65
N LEU A 41 -15.18 28.31 -23.87
CA LEU A 41 -16.06 29.42 -24.23
C LEU A 41 -17.46 28.87 -24.47
N ASP A 42 -18.31 28.97 -23.46
CA ASP A 42 -19.69 28.45 -23.49
C ASP A 42 -19.76 26.98 -23.91
N ASN A 43 -18.83 26.17 -23.39
CA ASN A 43 -18.70 24.74 -23.67
C ASN A 43 -18.37 24.40 -25.14
N ARG A 44 -17.72 25.30 -25.87
CA ARG A 44 -17.29 25.09 -27.26
C ARG A 44 -15.77 25.21 -27.38
N PHE A 45 -15.22 24.46 -28.31
CA PHE A 45 -13.80 24.48 -28.64
C PHE A 45 -13.60 24.19 -30.14
N ARG A 46 -12.38 24.35 -30.67
CA ARG A 46 -12.09 24.12 -32.08
C ARG A 46 -10.88 23.21 -32.22
N ILE A 47 -10.95 22.23 -33.12
CA ILE A 47 -9.85 21.30 -33.44
C ILE A 47 -9.25 21.66 -34.81
N ASP A 48 -7.92 21.63 -34.94
CA ASP A 48 -7.22 21.82 -36.22
C ASP A 48 -7.16 20.51 -37.05
N SER A 49 -6.95 20.68 -38.34
CA SER A 49 -6.88 19.66 -39.39
C SER A 49 -5.61 18.80 -39.40
N GLN A 50 -4.56 19.17 -38.67
CA GLN A 50 -3.27 18.48 -38.68
C GLN A 50 -3.05 17.53 -37.50
N LEU A 51 -4.10 17.18 -36.76
CA LEU A 51 -4.02 16.29 -35.60
C LEU A 51 -4.40 14.86 -35.98
N ASP A 52 -3.48 13.92 -35.77
CA ASP A 52 -3.71 12.49 -35.99
C ASP A 52 -4.46 11.83 -34.82
N GLU A 53 -4.29 12.34 -33.61
CA GLU A 53 -4.96 11.87 -32.39
C GLU A 53 -5.10 13.06 -31.42
N ILE A 54 -6.18 13.05 -30.63
CA ILE A 54 -6.40 14.02 -29.56
C ILE A 54 -6.92 13.32 -28.32
N THR A 55 -6.38 13.64 -27.15
CA THR A 55 -6.96 13.25 -25.87
C THR A 55 -7.52 14.48 -25.16
N LEU A 56 -8.78 14.39 -24.72
CA LEU A 56 -9.56 15.44 -24.07
C LEU A 56 -9.86 15.04 -22.63
N LEU A 57 -9.63 15.95 -21.68
CA LEU A 57 -9.99 15.77 -20.27
C LEU A 57 -11.08 16.77 -19.88
N PHE A 58 -12.20 16.28 -19.32
CA PHE A 58 -13.31 17.10 -18.84
C PHE A 58 -13.59 16.84 -17.36
N PHE A 59 -13.27 17.79 -16.49
CA PHE A 59 -13.74 17.76 -15.11
C PHE A 59 -15.24 18.08 -15.03
N ARG A 60 -15.98 17.31 -14.23
CA ARG A 60 -17.43 17.44 -14.07
C ARG A 60 -17.83 17.38 -12.62
N LYS A 61 -19.04 17.86 -12.31
CA LYS A 61 -19.58 17.73 -10.96
C LYS A 61 -19.63 16.25 -10.55
N PRO A 62 -19.08 15.85 -9.38
CA PRO A 62 -19.09 14.46 -8.95
C PRO A 62 -20.48 13.82 -8.99
N GLY A 63 -20.58 12.63 -9.57
CA GLY A 63 -21.84 11.89 -9.71
C GLY A 63 -22.78 12.42 -10.80
N SER A 64 -22.31 13.33 -11.65
CA SER A 64 -23.04 13.71 -12.86
C SER A 64 -22.81 12.73 -14.02
N PRO A 65 -23.73 12.63 -15.00
CA PRO A 65 -23.55 11.75 -16.16
C PRO A 65 -22.36 12.15 -17.05
N ALA A 66 -21.89 11.18 -17.84
CA ALA A 66 -21.03 11.35 -19.04
C ALA A 66 -21.32 12.63 -19.81
N VAL A 67 -20.25 13.39 -20.13
CA VAL A 67 -20.38 14.46 -21.10
C VAL A 67 -20.79 13.90 -22.46
N ILE A 68 -21.31 14.76 -23.33
CA ILE A 68 -21.65 14.41 -24.71
C ILE A 68 -20.84 15.35 -25.60
N LEU A 69 -20.08 14.79 -26.54
CA LEU A 69 -19.35 15.57 -27.53
C LEU A 69 -20.19 15.71 -28.80
N VAL A 70 -20.40 16.95 -29.24
CA VAL A 70 -21.04 17.30 -30.50
C VAL A 70 -19.94 17.66 -31.49
N ARG A 71 -19.88 16.90 -32.58
CA ARG A 71 -18.91 17.07 -33.67
C ARG A 71 -19.27 18.29 -34.55
N PRO A 72 -18.34 18.78 -35.39
CA PRO A 72 -18.60 19.87 -36.34
C PRO A 72 -19.75 19.63 -37.30
N ASP A 73 -20.02 18.36 -37.66
CA ASP A 73 -21.14 17.96 -38.51
C ASP A 73 -22.48 17.82 -37.76
N GLY A 74 -22.49 18.09 -36.44
CA GLY A 74 -23.68 18.04 -35.58
C GLY A 74 -24.02 16.66 -35.02
N SER A 75 -23.28 15.62 -35.41
CA SER A 75 -23.44 14.29 -34.81
C SER A 75 -22.82 14.24 -33.40
N LYS A 76 -23.15 13.20 -32.62
CA LYS A 76 -22.86 13.14 -31.18
C LYS A 76 -22.09 11.88 -30.82
N TYR A 77 -21.06 12.04 -30.00
CA TYR A 77 -20.41 10.97 -29.27
C TYR A 77 -20.89 10.94 -27.81
N PHE A 78 -21.22 9.74 -27.38
CA PHE A 78 -21.55 9.36 -26.00
C PHE A 78 -20.50 8.36 -25.52
N ALA A 79 -20.30 8.23 -24.21
CA ALA A 79 -19.40 7.23 -23.64
C ALA A 79 -19.67 5.79 -24.17
N THR A 80 -20.94 5.44 -24.37
CA THR A 80 -21.33 4.12 -24.90
C THR A 80 -20.91 3.87 -26.35
N ASN A 81 -20.55 4.91 -27.12
CA ASN A 81 -20.04 4.75 -28.47
C ASN A 81 -18.64 4.14 -28.50
N ALA A 82 -17.83 4.33 -27.45
CA ALA A 82 -16.47 3.80 -27.38
C ALA A 82 -16.41 2.26 -27.49
N VAL A 83 -17.47 1.57 -27.08
CA VAL A 83 -17.58 0.10 -27.23
C VAL A 83 -17.67 -0.35 -28.70
N LYS A 84 -18.08 0.54 -29.61
CA LYS A 84 -18.36 0.21 -31.02
C LYS A 84 -17.44 0.90 -32.01
N ASP A 85 -16.93 2.09 -31.67
CA ASP A 85 -16.09 2.89 -32.55
C ASP A 85 -14.61 2.69 -32.16
N PRO A 86 -13.79 2.02 -32.98
CA PRO A 86 -12.38 1.77 -32.66
C PRO A 86 -11.50 3.04 -32.69
N ASN A 87 -12.06 4.17 -33.14
CA ASN A 87 -11.37 5.47 -33.15
C ASN A 87 -11.75 6.34 -31.95
N LEU A 88 -12.56 5.84 -31.02
CA LEU A 88 -13.03 6.57 -29.85
C LEU A 88 -12.80 5.71 -28.61
N ASP A 89 -11.90 6.17 -27.75
CA ASP A 89 -11.73 5.63 -26.42
C ASP A 89 -12.32 6.62 -25.40
N TRP A 90 -13.06 6.11 -24.42
CA TRP A 90 -13.73 6.94 -23.42
C TRP A 90 -13.67 6.27 -22.07
N PHE A 91 -13.11 6.98 -21.09
CA PHE A 91 -13.06 6.58 -19.69
C PHE A 91 -13.90 7.55 -18.87
N ASP A 92 -15.00 7.05 -18.28
CA ASP A 92 -15.93 7.85 -17.49
C ASP A 92 -15.78 7.58 -15.99
N GLU A 93 -15.26 8.56 -15.25
CA GLU A 93 -15.02 8.47 -13.81
C GLU A 93 -15.96 9.39 -13.02
N LEU A 94 -16.12 9.19 -11.71
CA LEU A 94 -17.11 9.95 -10.93
C LEU A 94 -16.99 11.48 -11.09
N SER A 95 -15.77 12.00 -11.22
CA SER A 95 -15.42 13.43 -11.26
C SER A 95 -14.87 13.92 -12.61
N TYR A 96 -14.56 13.05 -13.56
CA TYR A 96 -14.01 13.46 -14.85
C TYR A 96 -14.35 12.48 -16.00
N ASP A 97 -14.21 12.94 -17.23
CA ASP A 97 -14.20 12.11 -18.44
C ASP A 97 -12.85 12.30 -19.18
N LEU A 98 -12.17 11.20 -19.51
CA LEU A 98 -10.99 11.19 -20.38
C LEU A 98 -11.40 10.57 -21.73
N ILE A 99 -11.16 11.26 -22.83
CA ILE A 99 -11.68 10.88 -24.16
C ILE A 99 -10.58 10.99 -25.20
N THR A 100 -10.23 9.89 -25.86
CA THR A 100 -9.25 9.87 -26.96
C THR A 100 -9.97 9.68 -28.29
N ILE A 101 -9.69 10.53 -29.27
CA ILE A 101 -10.27 10.48 -30.61
C ILE A 101 -9.15 10.39 -31.64
N LYS A 102 -9.14 9.31 -32.42
CA LYS A 102 -8.22 9.13 -33.55
C LYS A 102 -8.78 9.83 -34.78
N LYS A 103 -7.94 10.62 -35.45
CA LYS A 103 -8.26 11.45 -36.63
C LYS A 103 -9.52 12.29 -36.43
N PRO A 104 -9.52 13.20 -35.43
CA PRO A 104 -10.68 14.01 -35.12
C PRO A 104 -11.09 14.87 -36.32
N MET A 105 -12.40 15.10 -36.47
CA MET A 105 -12.91 16.02 -37.48
C MET A 105 -12.48 17.45 -37.16
N ALA A 106 -11.79 18.10 -38.10
CA ALA A 106 -11.41 19.50 -37.97
C ALA A 106 -12.64 20.42 -37.89
N GLY A 107 -12.59 21.45 -37.05
CA GLY A 107 -13.66 22.43 -36.92
C GLY A 107 -14.18 22.63 -35.49
N PRO A 108 -15.34 23.27 -35.32
CA PRO A 108 -15.90 23.58 -34.00
C PRO A 108 -16.58 22.37 -33.36
N TRP A 109 -16.19 22.06 -32.14
CA TRP A 109 -16.78 21.05 -31.28
C TRP A 109 -17.53 21.70 -30.13
N GLN A 110 -18.50 20.98 -29.57
CA GLN A 110 -19.23 21.42 -28.38
C GLN A 110 -19.37 20.28 -27.39
N VAL A 111 -19.13 20.54 -26.12
CA VAL A 111 -19.35 19.58 -25.04
C VAL A 111 -20.66 19.91 -24.32
N ILE A 112 -21.42 18.90 -23.93
CA ILE A 112 -22.67 19.04 -23.18
C ILE A 112 -22.56 18.21 -21.91
N GLY A 113 -22.65 18.86 -20.74
CA GLY A 113 -22.57 18.19 -19.45
C GLY A 113 -22.59 19.17 -18.28
N ARG A 114 -22.52 18.66 -17.04
CA ARG A 114 -22.37 19.45 -15.81
C ARG A 114 -20.89 19.69 -15.52
N ILE A 115 -20.23 20.37 -16.45
CA ILE A 115 -18.81 20.72 -16.41
C ILE A 115 -18.60 21.84 -15.37
N LEU A 116 -17.50 21.80 -14.63
CA LEU A 116 -17.19 22.84 -13.66
C LEU A 116 -16.70 24.12 -14.38
N PRO A 117 -16.91 25.33 -13.83
CA PRO A 117 -16.45 26.57 -14.44
C PRO A 117 -14.92 26.64 -14.60
N ASP A 118 -14.19 25.96 -13.71
CA ASP A 118 -12.72 25.85 -13.74
C ASP A 118 -12.25 24.64 -14.57
N SER A 119 -13.17 23.84 -15.11
CA SER A 119 -12.80 22.77 -16.02
C SER A 119 -12.15 23.38 -17.25
N ARG A 120 -10.94 22.94 -17.55
CA ARG A 120 -10.20 23.30 -18.76
C ARG A 120 -10.24 22.12 -19.72
N ILE A 121 -10.34 22.39 -21.02
CA ILE A 121 -10.05 21.35 -22.00
C ILE A 121 -8.55 21.35 -22.16
N VAL A 122 -7.91 20.29 -21.70
CA VAL A 122 -6.53 20.03 -22.10
C VAL A 122 -6.57 19.21 -23.37
N VAL A 123 -5.98 19.75 -24.42
CA VAL A 123 -5.64 19.00 -25.62
C VAL A 123 -4.30 18.35 -25.36
N LEU A 124 -4.33 17.07 -24.99
CA LEU A 124 -3.13 16.26 -24.93
C LEU A 124 -2.77 15.87 -26.37
N GLY A 125 -1.73 16.51 -26.91
CA GLY A 125 -1.09 16.16 -28.16
C GLY A 125 -0.13 15.00 -27.96
N GLU A 126 1.13 15.16 -28.38
CA GLU A 126 2.15 14.15 -28.11
C GLU A 126 2.67 14.30 -26.66
N VAL A 127 2.04 13.57 -25.74
CA VAL A 127 2.55 13.45 -24.37
C VAL A 127 3.85 12.64 -24.40
N SER A 128 4.93 13.24 -23.91
CA SER A 128 6.22 12.59 -23.71
C SER A 128 6.67 12.68 -22.25
N LEU A 129 7.52 11.73 -21.86
CA LEU A 129 8.12 11.67 -20.53
C LEU A 129 9.59 12.00 -20.67
N LYS A 130 10.07 12.96 -19.89
CA LYS A 130 11.50 13.25 -19.77
C LYS A 130 11.92 12.94 -18.35
N ALA A 131 12.89 12.05 -18.17
CA ALA A 131 13.38 11.70 -16.85
C ALA A 131 14.90 11.88 -16.76
N GLN A 132 15.37 12.11 -15.54
CA GLN A 132 16.80 12.11 -15.28
C GLN A 132 17.38 10.70 -15.48
N PRO A 133 18.53 10.53 -16.15
CA PRO A 133 19.16 9.23 -16.28
C PRO A 133 19.61 8.73 -14.91
N LEU A 134 19.40 7.43 -14.68
CA LEU A 134 19.89 6.79 -13.46
C LEU A 134 21.42 6.73 -13.44
N PRO A 135 22.05 6.79 -12.24
CA PRO A 135 23.49 6.61 -12.14
C PRO A 135 23.94 5.26 -12.69
N PRO A 136 25.11 5.18 -13.35
CA PRO A 136 25.58 3.94 -13.98
C PRO A 136 26.00 2.86 -12.98
N MET A 137 26.26 3.24 -11.73
CA MET A 137 26.67 2.34 -10.65
C MET A 137 25.73 2.53 -9.46
N LEU A 138 24.99 1.47 -9.16
CA LEU A 138 24.03 1.39 -8.08
C LEU A 138 24.30 0.17 -7.21
N PHE A 139 23.87 0.19 -5.95
CA PHE A 139 23.99 -0.93 -5.03
C PHE A 139 22.62 -1.48 -4.62
N ARG A 140 22.51 -2.81 -4.44
CA ARG A 140 21.33 -3.37 -3.79
C ARG A 140 21.16 -2.75 -2.40
N GLY A 141 19.94 -2.38 -2.07
CA GLY A 141 19.59 -1.72 -0.81
C GLY A 141 19.86 -0.21 -0.80
N GLU A 142 20.40 0.36 -1.88
CA GLU A 142 20.55 1.81 -2.05
C GLU A 142 19.19 2.49 -2.24
N THR A 143 19.02 3.67 -1.65
CA THR A 143 17.88 4.55 -1.90
C THR A 143 18.26 5.60 -2.94
N ILE A 144 17.48 5.67 -4.02
CA ILE A 144 17.72 6.57 -5.15
C ILE A 144 16.55 7.53 -5.29
N LYS A 145 16.87 8.81 -5.44
CA LYS A 145 15.93 9.84 -5.90
C LYS A 145 15.88 9.86 -7.42
N ILE A 146 14.68 9.94 -7.97
CA ILE A 146 14.44 10.13 -9.39
C ILE A 146 13.45 11.27 -9.61
N THR A 147 13.60 11.93 -10.75
CA THR A 147 12.72 13.01 -11.20
C THR A 147 12.27 12.71 -12.63
N GLY A 148 10.98 12.92 -12.88
CA GLY A 148 10.37 12.80 -14.20
C GLY A 148 9.43 13.96 -14.46
N GLU A 149 9.50 14.52 -15.66
CA GLU A 149 8.70 15.64 -16.12
C GLU A 149 7.82 15.18 -17.28
N ILE A 150 6.55 15.57 -17.24
CA ILE A 150 5.61 15.28 -18.32
C ILE A 150 5.56 16.47 -19.25
N LEU A 151 5.81 16.19 -20.53
CA LEU A 151 5.79 17.19 -21.58
C LEU A 151 4.62 16.92 -22.53
N ASN A 152 4.01 17.98 -23.03
CA ASN A 152 3.09 17.97 -24.16
C ASN A 152 3.71 18.82 -25.26
N ASP A 153 4.02 18.20 -26.41
CA ASP A 153 4.69 18.88 -27.52
C ASP A 153 6.00 19.59 -27.08
N ASP A 154 6.81 18.93 -26.25
CA ASP A 154 8.07 19.40 -25.65
C ASP A 154 7.96 20.52 -24.59
N GLU A 155 6.74 20.93 -24.20
CA GLU A 155 6.51 21.87 -23.10
C GLU A 155 5.95 21.21 -21.84
N PRO A 156 6.33 21.66 -20.63
CA PRO A 156 5.80 21.12 -19.38
C PRO A 156 4.28 21.28 -19.30
N ILE A 157 3.58 20.20 -18.95
CA ILE A 157 2.13 20.23 -18.74
C ILE A 157 1.80 20.94 -17.42
N ASP A 158 0.77 21.79 -17.38
CA ASP A 158 0.21 22.28 -16.11
C ASP A 158 -0.43 21.10 -15.34
N ALA A 159 0.26 20.64 -14.31
CA ALA A 159 -0.11 19.43 -13.59
C ALA A 159 -1.34 19.57 -12.69
N ASN A 160 -1.82 20.79 -12.41
CA ASN A 160 -3.10 20.98 -11.70
C ASN A 160 -4.27 20.25 -12.39
N LEU A 161 -4.10 19.93 -13.68
CA LEU A 161 -5.10 19.26 -14.51
C LEU A 161 -4.94 17.74 -14.52
N PHE A 162 -3.88 17.17 -13.94
CA PHE A 162 -3.54 15.74 -14.11
C PHE A 162 -3.13 14.99 -12.84
N THR A 163 -2.93 15.68 -11.72
CA THR A 163 -2.48 15.08 -10.44
C THR A 163 -3.26 13.84 -10.02
N ASP A 164 -4.58 13.85 -10.22
CA ASP A 164 -5.45 12.74 -9.79
C ASP A 164 -5.49 11.57 -10.79
N VAL A 165 -4.94 11.73 -11.99
CA VAL A 165 -5.11 10.80 -13.12
C VAL A 165 -3.79 10.20 -13.58
N VAL A 166 -2.68 10.82 -13.20
CA VAL A 166 -1.35 10.47 -13.69
C VAL A 166 -0.43 10.02 -12.56
N SER A 167 0.16 8.84 -12.75
CA SER A 167 1.28 8.36 -11.92
C SER A 167 2.50 8.09 -12.79
N LEU A 168 3.68 8.44 -12.28
CA LEU A 168 4.97 8.02 -12.83
C LEU A 168 5.36 6.69 -12.19
N ASN A 169 5.50 5.65 -13.00
CA ASN A 169 5.93 4.33 -12.56
C ASN A 169 7.37 4.07 -12.99
N VAL A 170 8.11 3.33 -12.16
CA VAL A 170 9.49 2.96 -12.41
C VAL A 170 9.65 1.46 -12.23
N ASP A 171 10.00 0.81 -13.34
CA ASP A 171 10.25 -0.62 -13.43
C ASP A 171 11.71 -0.88 -13.80
N PHE A 172 12.21 -2.04 -13.38
CA PHE A 172 13.50 -2.58 -13.78
C PHE A 172 13.28 -3.92 -14.45
N VAL A 173 13.64 -4.02 -15.72
CA VAL A 173 13.49 -5.25 -16.51
C VAL A 173 14.85 -5.94 -16.62
N SER A 174 14.93 -7.21 -16.24
CA SER A 174 16.18 -7.97 -16.39
C SER A 174 16.58 -8.06 -17.86
N THR A 175 17.86 -7.82 -18.17
CA THR A 175 18.39 -8.07 -19.53
C THR A 175 18.45 -9.56 -19.85
N ASN A 176 18.25 -10.41 -18.84
CA ASN A 176 18.27 -11.87 -18.93
C ASN A 176 19.57 -12.42 -19.54
N ASP A 177 20.68 -11.75 -19.24
CA ASP A 177 22.03 -12.18 -19.60
C ASP A 177 22.56 -13.18 -18.56
N GLU A 178 23.03 -14.34 -19.03
CA GLU A 178 23.51 -15.46 -18.19
C GLU A 178 24.78 -15.15 -17.38
N SER A 179 25.50 -14.07 -17.73
CA SER A 179 26.69 -13.63 -17.00
C SER A 179 26.38 -12.88 -15.70
N TYR A 180 25.12 -12.49 -15.49
CA TYR A 180 24.69 -11.74 -14.31
C TYR A 180 23.79 -12.56 -13.38
N ALA A 181 23.81 -12.20 -12.09
CA ALA A 181 23.08 -12.94 -11.05
C ALA A 181 21.54 -12.85 -11.17
N ASN A 182 21.03 -11.89 -11.94
CA ASN A 182 19.59 -11.72 -12.20
C ASN A 182 19.11 -12.44 -13.47
N PHE A 183 19.89 -13.39 -14.01
CA PHE A 183 19.43 -14.27 -15.08
C PHE A 183 18.16 -15.03 -14.65
N GLY A 184 17.13 -15.00 -15.51
CA GLY A 184 15.81 -15.57 -15.22
C GLY A 184 14.94 -14.71 -14.30
N ALA A 185 15.39 -13.53 -13.87
CA ALA A 185 14.55 -12.59 -13.13
C ALA A 185 13.53 -11.92 -14.08
N GLY A 186 12.33 -11.66 -13.55
CA GLY A 186 11.27 -10.93 -14.28
C GLY A 186 11.41 -9.41 -14.17
N THR A 187 10.35 -8.70 -14.49
CA THR A 187 10.23 -7.27 -14.21
C THR A 187 10.08 -7.03 -12.72
N GLN A 188 10.83 -6.07 -12.20
CA GLN A 188 10.66 -5.56 -10.85
C GLN A 188 9.98 -4.19 -10.93
N GLU A 189 8.75 -4.10 -10.42
CA GLU A 189 8.08 -2.83 -10.16
C GLU A 189 8.68 -2.25 -8.88
N VAL A 190 9.27 -1.06 -8.96
CA VAL A 190 10.04 -0.49 -7.85
C VAL A 190 9.35 0.70 -7.21
N ALA A 191 8.67 1.53 -8.00
CA ALA A 191 7.99 2.71 -7.46
C ALA A 191 6.85 3.23 -8.33
N GLU A 192 5.91 3.91 -7.66
CA GLU A 192 4.86 4.74 -8.26
C GLU A 192 4.88 6.11 -7.57
N PHE A 193 4.98 7.19 -8.35
CA PHE A 193 5.05 8.57 -7.86
C PHE A 193 3.87 9.39 -8.37
N LYS A 194 3.43 10.33 -7.53
CA LYS A 194 2.38 11.30 -7.82
C LYS A 194 2.91 12.70 -7.51
N ASP A 195 2.38 13.67 -8.23
CA ASP A 195 2.71 15.09 -8.09
C ASP A 195 1.73 15.78 -7.11
N ASP A 196 1.68 15.29 -5.87
CA ASP A 196 0.71 15.72 -4.84
C ASP A 196 1.35 16.46 -3.65
N GLY A 197 2.66 16.74 -3.72
CA GLY A 197 3.46 17.40 -2.69
C GLY A 197 3.65 16.55 -1.43
N ARG A 198 3.43 15.23 -1.50
CA ARG A 198 3.66 14.30 -0.38
C ARG A 198 4.94 13.49 -0.59
N GLY A 199 5.45 12.95 0.52
CA GLY A 199 6.66 12.15 0.51
C GLY A 199 7.87 12.98 0.10
N PHE A 200 8.48 12.63 -1.04
CA PHE A 200 9.65 13.30 -1.59
C PHE A 200 9.32 14.26 -2.75
N ASP A 201 8.04 14.46 -3.02
CA ASP A 201 7.60 15.45 -3.98
C ASP A 201 7.79 16.87 -3.42
N GLU A 202 8.63 17.67 -4.09
CA GLU A 202 9.08 18.96 -3.55
C GLU A 202 8.01 20.04 -3.62
N ARG A 203 7.16 19.99 -4.66
CA ARG A 203 6.06 20.94 -4.85
C ARG A 203 4.88 20.20 -5.48
N PRO A 204 3.67 20.35 -4.92
CA PRO A 204 2.48 19.77 -5.52
C PRO A 204 2.12 20.46 -6.84
N ASN A 205 1.66 19.66 -7.79
CA ASN A 205 1.09 20.05 -9.07
C ASN A 205 2.01 20.94 -9.92
N ASP A 206 3.32 20.69 -9.91
CA ASP A 206 4.29 21.45 -10.72
C ASP A 206 4.73 20.73 -12.01
N GLY A 207 4.21 19.52 -12.27
CA GLY A 207 4.54 18.70 -13.44
C GLY A 207 5.81 17.88 -13.29
N VAL A 208 6.50 17.99 -12.15
CA VAL A 208 7.76 17.32 -11.86
C VAL A 208 7.55 16.26 -10.78
N PHE A 209 7.34 15.03 -11.24
CA PHE A 209 7.20 13.86 -10.39
C PHE A 209 8.53 13.56 -9.74
N THR A 210 8.62 13.82 -8.44
CA THR A 210 9.82 13.56 -7.65
C THR A 210 9.55 12.49 -6.62
N GLY A 211 10.45 11.50 -6.55
CA GLY A 211 10.31 10.42 -5.60
C GLY A 211 11.61 9.72 -5.29
N GLU A 212 11.60 8.91 -4.25
CA GLU A 212 12.70 8.02 -3.93
C GLU A 212 12.23 6.57 -3.86
N PHE A 213 13.13 5.65 -4.14
CA PHE A 213 12.86 4.24 -4.02
C PHE A 213 14.12 3.47 -3.63
N LYS A 214 13.90 2.32 -2.99
CA LYS A 214 14.98 1.43 -2.55
C LYS A 214 15.17 0.30 -3.56
N LEU A 215 16.41 0.02 -3.90
CA LEU A 215 16.80 -1.08 -4.79
C LEU A 215 16.78 -2.43 -4.04
N ASP A 216 15.61 -2.91 -3.66
CA ASP A 216 15.44 -4.16 -2.89
C ASP A 216 15.19 -5.39 -3.79
N PHE A 217 16.04 -5.56 -4.80
CA PHE A 217 15.96 -6.67 -5.75
C PHE A 217 17.37 -7.20 -6.07
N PRO A 218 17.50 -8.39 -6.69
CA PRO A 218 18.80 -9.01 -6.93
C PRO A 218 19.77 -8.14 -7.72
N ALA A 219 21.05 -8.22 -7.36
CA ALA A 219 22.12 -7.60 -8.14
C ALA A 219 22.18 -8.21 -9.55
N GLY A 220 22.61 -7.42 -10.53
CA GLY A 220 22.67 -7.82 -11.93
C GLY A 220 22.49 -6.65 -12.88
N GLN A 221 22.32 -6.96 -14.17
CA GLN A 221 22.11 -5.95 -15.21
C GLN A 221 20.62 -5.76 -15.49
N TRP A 222 20.16 -4.52 -15.39
CA TRP A 222 18.74 -4.18 -15.50
C TRP A 222 18.55 -3.03 -16.49
N THR A 223 17.46 -3.07 -17.23
CA THR A 223 16.99 -1.99 -18.09
C THR A 223 15.91 -1.21 -17.34
N PRO A 224 16.16 0.04 -16.93
CA PRO A 224 15.14 0.86 -16.30
C PRO A 224 14.09 1.28 -17.32
N GLU A 225 12.82 1.04 -17.00
CA GLU A 225 11.68 1.50 -17.77
C GLU A 225 10.85 2.45 -16.90
N LEU A 226 10.72 3.69 -17.32
CA LEU A 226 9.82 4.63 -16.66
C LEU A 226 8.62 4.84 -17.56
N TYR A 227 7.43 4.85 -16.96
CA TYR A 227 6.24 5.11 -17.73
C TYR A 227 5.20 5.89 -16.96
N ILE A 228 4.51 6.73 -17.71
CA ILE A 228 3.32 7.42 -17.26
C ILE A 228 2.14 6.55 -17.66
N ALA A 229 1.23 6.29 -16.73
CA ALA A 229 -0.02 5.59 -17.01
C ALA A 229 -1.20 6.48 -16.64
N THR A 230 -2.14 6.58 -17.59
CA THR A 230 -3.53 7.00 -17.38
C THR A 230 -4.44 5.85 -17.82
N PRO A 231 -5.74 5.88 -17.53
CA PRO A 231 -6.65 4.82 -17.96
C PRO A 231 -6.74 4.60 -19.49
N LEU A 232 -6.41 5.62 -20.30
CA LEU A 232 -6.47 5.52 -21.77
C LEU A 232 -5.12 5.60 -22.48
N LEU A 233 -4.08 6.11 -21.81
CA LEU A 233 -2.78 6.36 -22.40
C LEU A 233 -1.66 5.88 -21.50
N GLN A 234 -0.72 5.14 -22.07
CA GLN A 234 0.56 4.80 -21.46
C GLN A 234 1.71 5.32 -22.32
N ARG A 235 2.64 6.06 -21.72
CA ARG A 235 3.86 6.54 -22.37
C ARG A 235 5.06 6.01 -21.62
N ARG A 236 5.98 5.36 -22.32
CA ARG A 236 7.13 4.67 -21.73
C ARG A 236 8.42 5.17 -22.33
N ILE A 237 9.43 5.37 -21.49
CA ILE A 237 10.82 5.53 -21.87
C ILE A 237 11.63 4.34 -21.35
N VAL A 238 12.56 3.88 -22.17
CA VAL A 238 13.50 2.82 -21.83
C VAL A 238 14.87 3.49 -21.74
N GLN A 239 15.49 3.44 -20.56
CA GLN A 239 16.85 3.96 -20.37
C GLN A 239 17.89 2.90 -20.74
N ASP A 240 19.15 3.34 -20.87
CA ASP A 240 20.26 2.42 -21.10
C ASP A 240 20.39 1.40 -19.94
N PRO A 241 20.83 0.16 -20.22
CA PRO A 241 21.04 -0.84 -19.17
C PRO A 241 22.06 -0.38 -18.13
N ILE A 242 21.73 -0.57 -16.86
CA ILE A 242 22.59 -0.26 -15.73
C ILE A 242 22.88 -1.51 -14.90
N ILE A 243 23.95 -1.47 -14.12
CA ILE A 243 24.36 -2.60 -13.27
C ILE A 243 24.06 -2.23 -11.81
N VAL A 244 23.22 -3.05 -11.17
CA VAL A 244 23.00 -3.03 -9.73
C VAL A 244 23.98 -4.02 -9.12
N HIS A 245 24.95 -3.51 -8.36
CA HIS A 245 25.97 -4.32 -7.70
C HIS A 245 25.49 -4.83 -6.35
N GLU A 246 26.11 -5.90 -5.86
CA GLU A 246 26.02 -6.27 -4.45
C GLU A 246 26.58 -5.14 -3.57
N PRO A 247 26.07 -4.95 -2.35
CA PRO A 247 26.61 -3.96 -1.44
C PRO A 247 28.11 -4.19 -1.22
N PRO A 248 28.96 -3.15 -1.29
CA PRO A 248 30.41 -3.26 -1.14
C PRO A 248 30.84 -3.41 0.33
N PHE A 249 30.01 -4.09 1.12
CA PHE A 249 30.15 -4.23 2.58
C PHE A 249 29.95 -5.68 2.97
N LYS A 250 30.89 -6.24 3.74
CA LYS A 250 30.80 -7.59 4.31
C LYS A 250 30.84 -7.52 5.82
N SER A 251 29.82 -8.05 6.46
CA SER A 251 29.68 -8.08 7.93
C SER A 251 29.98 -9.46 8.49
N GLU A 252 30.81 -9.53 9.53
CA GLU A 252 31.15 -10.76 10.26
C GLU A 252 31.15 -10.48 11.76
N VAL A 253 30.60 -11.39 12.57
CA VAL A 253 30.60 -11.27 14.04
C VAL A 253 31.53 -12.30 14.65
N ALA A 254 32.44 -11.84 15.50
CA ALA A 254 33.19 -12.68 16.43
C ALA A 254 32.44 -12.72 17.77
N LEU A 255 32.05 -13.92 18.21
CA LEU A 255 31.38 -14.11 19.49
C LEU A 255 32.39 -14.00 20.64
N ALA A 256 32.00 -13.37 21.75
CA ALA A 256 32.77 -13.36 22.98
C ALA A 256 32.90 -14.77 23.57
N GLU A 257 34.08 -15.12 24.08
CA GLU A 257 34.33 -16.40 24.76
C GLU A 257 33.91 -16.36 26.24
N LEU A 258 33.94 -15.18 26.85
CA LEU A 258 33.58 -14.94 28.23
C LEU A 258 32.33 -14.05 28.29
N ASP A 259 31.45 -14.29 29.28
CA ASP A 259 30.23 -13.50 29.49
C ASP A 259 30.48 -12.03 29.82
N THR A 260 31.71 -11.68 30.23
CA THR A 260 32.12 -10.30 30.54
C THR A 260 32.47 -9.49 29.31
N ASP A 261 32.83 -10.16 28.21
CA ASP A 261 33.32 -9.53 27.00
C ASP A 261 32.17 -9.28 26.02
N ASP A 262 32.34 -8.27 25.18
CA ASP A 262 31.34 -7.91 24.16
C ASP A 262 31.60 -8.69 22.86
N HIS A 263 30.55 -9.02 22.11
CA HIS A 263 30.70 -9.54 20.75
C HIS A 263 31.24 -8.44 19.84
N GLN A 264 32.00 -8.81 18.82
CA GLN A 264 32.60 -7.84 17.90
C GLN A 264 32.06 -8.03 16.49
N LEU A 265 31.26 -7.08 16.02
CA LEU A 265 30.87 -6.99 14.62
C LEU A 265 31.94 -6.22 13.83
N SER A 266 32.51 -6.88 12.82
CA SER A 266 33.42 -6.29 11.85
C SER A 266 32.72 -6.09 10.51
N ILE A 267 32.81 -4.88 9.97
CA ILE A 267 32.25 -4.51 8.66
C ILE A 267 33.41 -4.14 7.74
N ASN A 268 33.67 -4.97 6.76
CA ASN A 268 34.72 -4.78 5.75
C ASN A 268 34.16 -4.05 4.54
N ILE A 269 34.83 -2.99 4.13
CA ILE A 269 34.46 -2.10 3.03
C ILE A 269 35.35 -2.42 1.83
N ASP A 270 34.77 -2.58 0.64
CA ASP A 270 35.55 -2.71 -0.61
C ASP A 270 36.02 -1.33 -1.11
N SER A 271 37.31 -1.04 -0.85
CA SER A 271 37.96 0.22 -1.22
C SER A 271 38.13 0.42 -2.74
N ASN A 272 37.88 -0.61 -3.57
CA ASN A 272 37.86 -0.47 -5.03
C ASN A 272 36.56 0.16 -5.55
N ILE A 273 35.51 0.19 -4.74
CA ILE A 273 34.16 0.59 -5.13
C ILE A 273 33.71 1.83 -4.36
N VAL A 274 34.08 1.93 -3.09
CA VAL A 274 33.70 3.02 -2.18
C VAL A 274 34.95 3.63 -1.56
N LYS A 275 34.91 4.95 -1.30
CA LYS A 275 35.98 5.67 -0.58
C LYS A 275 35.82 5.47 0.93
N PRO A 276 36.65 4.62 1.58
CA PRO A 276 36.45 4.25 2.99
C PRO A 276 36.43 5.46 3.93
N GLU A 277 37.23 6.49 3.63
CA GLU A 277 37.33 7.73 4.39
C GLU A 277 36.04 8.57 4.42
N THR A 278 35.04 8.23 3.61
CA THR A 278 33.73 8.90 3.56
C THR A 278 32.61 8.05 4.19
N VAL A 279 32.89 6.80 4.53
CA VAL A 279 31.86 5.83 4.94
C VAL A 279 31.48 6.02 6.40
N ILE A 280 30.23 6.40 6.62
CA ILE A 280 29.56 6.45 7.92
C ILE A 280 28.59 5.28 8.01
N VAL A 281 28.60 4.58 9.14
CA VAL A 281 27.66 3.49 9.41
C VAL A 281 26.81 3.86 10.61
N GLN A 282 25.49 3.77 10.50
CA GLN A 282 24.58 3.91 11.61
C GLN A 282 23.57 2.79 11.63
N GLY A 283 22.94 2.57 12.77
CA GLY A 283 22.02 1.46 12.87
C GLY A 283 21.45 1.27 14.25
N LYS A 284 20.80 0.12 14.40
CA LYS A 284 20.16 -0.29 15.64
C LYS A 284 20.49 -1.75 15.91
N ILE A 285 20.89 -2.03 17.15
CA ILE A 285 21.07 -3.36 17.69
C ILE A 285 19.80 -3.72 18.47
N TYR A 286 19.29 -4.92 18.22
CA TYR A 286 18.22 -5.53 19.00
C TYR A 286 18.81 -6.70 19.79
N TYR A 287 18.68 -6.61 21.11
CA TYR A 287 19.20 -7.60 22.04
C TYR A 287 18.16 -8.67 22.40
N PRO A 288 18.58 -9.84 22.92
CA PRO A 288 17.66 -10.92 23.33
C PRO A 288 16.66 -10.53 24.42
N ASN A 289 16.99 -9.53 25.23
CA ASN A 289 16.15 -8.98 26.31
C ASN A 289 15.13 -7.93 25.81
N ASN A 290 14.96 -7.79 24.50
CA ASN A 290 14.16 -6.75 23.82
C ASN A 290 14.68 -5.31 23.99
N GLU A 291 15.89 -5.13 24.50
CA GLU A 291 16.55 -3.84 24.51
C GLU A 291 16.98 -3.44 23.09
N GLU A 292 16.85 -2.16 22.78
CA GLU A 292 17.30 -1.57 21.52
C GLU A 292 18.39 -0.54 21.78
N GLN A 293 19.51 -0.63 21.05
CA GLN A 293 20.60 0.32 21.14
C GLN A 293 20.91 0.89 19.76
N MET A 294 20.80 2.22 19.62
CA MET A 294 21.28 2.93 18.43
C MET A 294 22.79 3.10 18.49
N PHE A 295 23.44 3.06 17.33
CA PHE A 295 24.87 3.32 17.21
C PHE A 295 25.20 4.11 15.95
N THR A 296 26.37 4.75 15.97
CA THR A 296 26.97 5.43 14.83
C THR A 296 28.47 5.17 14.86
N ILE A 297 29.04 4.87 13.70
CA ILE A 297 30.47 4.70 13.47
C ILE A 297 30.87 5.76 12.44
N ASP A 298 31.69 6.71 12.88
CA ASP A 298 32.15 7.82 12.05
C ASP A 298 33.05 7.35 10.90
N ALA A 299 33.21 8.25 9.93
CA ALA A 299 34.08 8.02 8.80
C ALA A 299 35.56 7.98 9.22
N GLN A 300 36.29 6.98 8.71
CA GLN A 300 37.71 6.78 8.96
C GLN A 300 38.39 6.20 7.72
N ALA A 301 39.68 6.46 7.56
CA ALA A 301 40.44 6.04 6.38
C ALA A 301 40.67 4.51 6.28
N GLY A 302 40.43 3.75 7.35
CA GLY A 302 40.57 2.29 7.32
C GLY A 302 39.43 1.60 6.57
N ASP A 303 39.69 0.40 6.06
CA ASP A 303 38.72 -0.39 5.28
C ASP A 303 37.78 -1.22 6.17
N THR A 304 38.02 -1.25 7.48
CA THR A 304 37.21 -2.02 8.45
C THR A 304 36.56 -1.09 9.46
N ARG A 305 35.29 -1.32 9.76
CA ARG A 305 34.58 -0.76 10.92
C ARG A 305 34.36 -1.84 11.96
N GLN A 306 34.44 -1.48 13.23
CA GLN A 306 34.19 -2.39 14.34
C GLN A 306 33.11 -1.82 15.25
N LEU A 307 32.23 -2.69 15.73
CA LEU A 307 31.17 -2.38 16.68
C LEU A 307 31.17 -3.43 17.79
N ALA A 308 31.33 -2.97 19.04
CA ALA A 308 31.14 -3.81 20.22
C ALA A 308 29.64 -3.95 20.49
N ILE A 309 29.18 -5.19 20.70
CA ILE A 309 27.80 -5.55 20.98
C ILE A 309 27.77 -6.22 22.34
N LYS A 310 27.03 -5.64 23.29
CA LYS A 310 26.95 -6.17 24.65
C LYS A 310 26.50 -7.64 24.64
N ASN A 311 27.26 -8.50 25.31
CA ASN A 311 26.86 -9.88 25.55
C ASN A 311 25.83 -9.93 26.68
N TYR A 312 24.57 -10.25 26.34
CA TYR A 312 23.47 -10.46 27.27
C TYR A 312 23.16 -11.95 27.47
N ASP A 313 24.18 -12.81 27.35
CA ASP A 313 24.07 -14.26 27.45
C ASP A 313 23.36 -14.85 26.21
N TRP A 314 22.47 -15.82 26.39
CA TRP A 314 21.84 -16.56 25.31
C TRP A 314 20.65 -15.83 24.65
N GLY A 315 20.41 -16.16 23.38
CA GLY A 315 19.27 -15.70 22.61
C GLY A 315 19.64 -15.05 21.28
N ARG A 316 18.68 -14.36 20.67
CA ARG A 316 18.80 -13.83 19.30
C ARG A 316 19.16 -12.36 19.31
N TYR A 317 20.19 -12.02 18.55
CA TYR A 317 20.63 -10.67 18.29
C TYR A 317 20.32 -10.32 16.83
N SER A 318 19.92 -9.08 16.57
CA SER A 318 19.84 -8.56 15.20
C SER A 318 20.41 -7.16 15.11
N VAL A 319 21.19 -6.91 14.06
CA VAL A 319 21.84 -5.62 13.81
C VAL A 319 21.39 -5.09 12.46
N GLU A 320 20.69 -3.96 12.49
CA GLU A 320 20.32 -3.21 11.30
C GLU A 320 21.41 -2.19 10.96
N LEU A 321 21.74 -2.09 9.67
CA LEU A 321 22.87 -1.32 9.18
C LEU A 321 22.40 -0.39 8.05
N SER A 322 22.57 0.90 8.24
CA SER A 322 22.43 1.94 7.22
C SER A 322 23.78 2.60 6.99
N VAL A 323 24.21 2.63 5.74
CA VAL A 323 25.53 3.11 5.34
C VAL A 323 25.41 4.30 4.41
N PHE A 324 26.24 5.30 4.68
CA PHE A 324 26.34 6.53 3.92
C PHE A 324 27.78 6.66 3.47
N GLY A 325 28.01 7.09 2.23
CA GLY A 325 29.36 7.26 1.74
C GLY A 325 29.42 7.77 0.32
N THR A 326 30.64 7.87 -0.20
CA THR A 326 30.92 8.29 -1.57
C THR A 326 31.57 7.15 -2.34
N ASN A 327 31.06 6.83 -3.53
CA ASN A 327 31.69 5.84 -4.39
C ASN A 327 32.99 6.38 -5.04
N ILE A 328 33.76 5.51 -5.70
CA ILE A 328 34.99 5.92 -6.39
C ILE A 328 34.76 6.98 -7.48
N ASN A 329 33.55 7.03 -8.06
CA ASN A 329 33.16 8.01 -9.07
C ASN A 329 32.77 9.38 -8.47
N GLY A 330 32.81 9.54 -7.14
CA GLY A 330 32.51 10.80 -6.45
C GLY A 330 31.02 11.04 -6.18
N ARG A 331 30.15 10.04 -6.41
CA ARG A 331 28.71 10.12 -6.12
C ARG A 331 28.45 9.65 -4.69
N GLU A 332 27.69 10.45 -3.95
CA GLU A 332 27.17 10.08 -2.63
C GLU A 332 26.04 9.06 -2.76
N PHE A 333 25.95 8.16 -1.77
CA PHE A 333 24.90 7.16 -1.69
C PHE A 333 24.49 6.90 -0.24
N MET A 334 23.24 6.44 -0.08
CA MET A 334 22.70 5.89 1.15
C MET A 334 22.18 4.49 0.85
N ALA A 335 22.61 3.48 1.62
CA ALA A 335 22.17 2.11 1.44
C ALA A 335 21.83 1.45 2.77
N THR A 336 20.74 0.69 2.78
CA THR A 336 20.40 -0.21 3.89
C THR A 336 20.89 -1.61 3.56
N ILE A 337 21.82 -2.11 4.36
CA ILE A 337 22.38 -3.46 4.23
C ILE A 337 21.41 -4.47 4.87
N PRO A 338 21.32 -5.72 4.36
CA PRO A 338 20.55 -6.77 5.02
C PRO A 338 20.88 -6.90 6.52
N THR A 339 19.84 -7.04 7.34
CA THR A 339 19.98 -7.20 8.79
C THR A 339 20.85 -8.41 9.12
N TYR A 340 21.94 -8.18 9.86
CA TYR A 340 22.78 -9.26 10.35
C TYR A 340 22.12 -9.89 11.58
N LYS A 341 21.97 -11.22 11.60
CA LYS A 341 21.32 -11.95 12.69
C LYS A 341 22.25 -13.05 13.18
N PHE A 342 22.43 -13.14 14.48
CA PHE A 342 23.15 -14.24 15.12
C PHE A 342 22.43 -14.67 16.39
N GLU A 343 22.65 -15.91 16.80
CA GLU A 343 22.00 -16.53 17.94
C GLU A 343 23.06 -17.18 18.82
N ILE A 344 22.89 -17.05 20.13
CA ILE A 344 23.73 -17.68 21.14
C ILE A 344 22.89 -18.76 21.79
N GLU A 345 23.34 -20.01 21.67
CA GLU A 345 22.65 -21.15 22.26
C GLU A 345 22.68 -21.05 23.79
N ARG A 346 21.60 -21.50 24.43
CA ARG A 346 21.57 -21.58 25.88
C ARG A 346 22.61 -22.59 26.35
N PRO A 347 23.46 -22.25 27.34
CA PRO A 347 24.34 -23.22 27.98
C PRO A 347 23.53 -24.43 28.45
N ILE A 348 23.92 -25.62 28.02
CA ILE A 348 23.32 -26.85 28.53
C ILE A 348 23.83 -26.98 29.96
N GLU A 349 22.94 -26.80 30.95
CA GLU A 349 23.27 -27.16 32.32
C GLU A 349 23.62 -28.65 32.34
N ALA A 350 24.89 -28.96 32.61
CA ALA A 350 25.31 -30.32 32.86
C ALA A 350 24.54 -30.81 34.09
N VAL A 351 23.56 -31.69 33.87
CA VAL A 351 22.89 -32.39 34.97
C VAL A 351 24.01 -33.09 35.74
N PRO A 352 24.22 -32.79 37.04
CA PRO A 352 25.28 -33.42 37.79
C PRO A 352 25.12 -34.94 37.69
N GLU A 353 26.21 -35.64 37.41
CA GLU A 353 26.22 -37.10 37.52
C GLU A 353 25.79 -37.43 38.95
N ILE A 354 24.61 -38.06 39.08
CA ILE A 354 24.11 -38.52 40.37
C ILE A 354 25.14 -39.52 40.87
N ASP A 355 25.82 -39.20 41.97
CA ASP A 355 26.72 -40.16 42.62
C ASP A 355 25.90 -41.40 42.96
N PRO A 356 26.24 -42.60 42.43
CA PRO A 356 25.50 -43.82 42.73
C PRO A 356 25.47 -44.14 44.24
N ALA A 357 26.34 -43.53 45.06
CA ALA A 357 26.27 -43.62 46.52
C ALA A 357 25.23 -42.69 47.17
N THR A 358 24.76 -41.64 46.48
CA THR A 358 23.62 -40.80 46.88
C THR A 358 22.26 -41.33 46.40
N LEU A 359 22.25 -42.44 45.65
CA LEU A 359 21.08 -43.29 45.53
C LEU A 359 20.86 -43.98 46.89
N ILE A 360 20.33 -43.23 47.85
CA ILE A 360 19.61 -43.82 48.98
C ILE A 360 18.60 -44.76 48.34
N ASP A 361 18.66 -46.04 48.73
CA ASP A 361 17.82 -47.12 48.25
C ASP A 361 16.37 -46.65 48.18
N GLN A 362 15.94 -46.19 47.00
CA GLN A 362 14.60 -45.61 46.80
C GLN A 362 13.52 -46.66 47.09
N ASN A 363 13.90 -47.93 47.20
CA ASN A 363 13.05 -49.02 47.63
C ASN A 363 12.47 -48.87 49.06
N LEU A 364 13.06 -48.04 49.93
CA LEU A 364 12.53 -47.81 51.30
C LEU A 364 11.62 -46.57 51.44
N ALA A 365 11.63 -45.66 50.47
CA ALA A 365 10.76 -44.48 50.47
C ALA A 365 9.57 -44.59 49.50
N LEU A 366 9.52 -45.65 48.68
CA LEU A 366 8.45 -45.91 47.70
C LEU A 366 7.22 -46.64 48.28
N GLU A 367 7.19 -47.01 49.57
CA GLU A 367 6.05 -47.74 50.14
C GLU A 367 4.87 -46.86 50.61
N ALA A 368 4.92 -45.53 50.45
CA ALA A 368 3.80 -44.68 50.86
C ALA A 368 3.59 -43.44 49.97
N GLU A 369 3.44 -43.64 48.66
CA GLU A 369 2.67 -42.70 47.83
C GLU A 369 1.36 -43.37 47.40
N PRO A 370 0.20 -42.68 47.47
CA PRO A 370 -1.03 -43.24 46.96
C PRO A 370 -0.91 -43.36 45.44
N VAL A 371 -0.86 -44.59 44.96
CA VAL A 371 -0.95 -44.90 43.53
C VAL A 371 -2.24 -44.26 43.01
N GLU A 372 -2.13 -43.20 42.21
CA GLU A 372 -3.24 -42.77 41.37
C GLU A 372 -3.60 -43.96 40.48
N GLU A 373 -4.78 -44.55 40.70
CA GLU A 373 -5.35 -45.55 39.81
C GLU A 373 -5.63 -44.89 38.45
N LYS A 374 -4.61 -44.82 37.61
CA LYS A 374 -4.79 -44.56 36.18
C LYS A 374 -5.60 -45.73 35.64
N MET A 375 -6.84 -45.45 35.25
CA MET A 375 -7.73 -46.44 34.67
C MET A 375 -6.98 -47.24 33.60
N ALA A 376 -7.04 -48.58 33.70
CA ALA A 376 -6.35 -49.48 32.79
C ALA A 376 -6.58 -49.04 31.33
N THR A 377 -5.54 -49.07 30.50
CA THR A 377 -5.61 -48.63 29.10
C THR A 377 -6.75 -49.33 28.33
N SER A 378 -7.13 -50.54 28.75
CA SER A 378 -8.29 -51.27 28.24
C SER A 378 -9.65 -50.66 28.64
N THR A 379 -9.82 -50.13 29.85
CA THR A 379 -11.06 -49.46 30.27
C THR A 379 -11.22 -48.11 29.59
N LEU A 380 -10.13 -47.38 29.38
CA LEU A 380 -10.12 -46.11 28.66
C LEU A 380 -10.49 -46.31 27.17
N VAL A 381 -9.90 -47.31 26.52
CA VAL A 381 -10.27 -47.68 25.13
C VAL A 381 -11.71 -48.17 25.04
N THR A 382 -12.18 -48.98 26.00
CA THR A 382 -13.57 -49.46 26.02
C THR A 382 -14.56 -48.30 26.17
N LEU A 383 -14.22 -47.30 26.99
CA LEU A 383 -15.05 -46.11 27.21
C LEU A 383 -15.11 -45.24 25.95
N ILE A 384 -13.98 -45.02 25.27
CA ILE A 384 -13.93 -44.25 24.01
C ILE A 384 -14.76 -44.95 22.92
N VAL A 385 -14.59 -46.26 22.74
CA VAL A 385 -15.35 -47.04 21.75
C VAL A 385 -16.85 -47.04 22.12
N GLY A 386 -17.19 -47.19 23.39
CA GLY A 386 -18.57 -47.13 23.88
C GLY A 386 -19.22 -45.76 23.64
N CYS A 387 -18.52 -44.67 23.94
CA CYS A 387 -19.00 -43.30 23.69
C CYS A 387 -19.23 -43.04 22.20
N ASN A 388 -18.32 -43.45 21.33
CA ASN A 388 -18.48 -43.26 19.88
C ASN A 388 -19.64 -44.10 19.31
N LEU A 389 -19.83 -45.32 19.79
CA LEU A 389 -21.00 -46.14 19.42
C LEU A 389 -22.31 -45.51 19.92
N LEU A 390 -22.32 -44.92 21.11
CA LEU A 390 -23.49 -44.23 21.65
C LEU A 390 -23.84 -42.99 20.82
N ILE A 391 -22.84 -42.21 20.40
CA ILE A 391 -23.03 -41.04 19.53
C ILE A 391 -23.61 -41.48 18.17
N LEU A 392 -23.10 -42.57 17.59
CA LEU A 392 -23.64 -43.14 16.34
C LEU A 392 -25.08 -43.63 16.51
N LEU A 393 -25.40 -44.27 17.63
CA LEU A 393 -26.74 -44.77 17.91
C LEU A 393 -27.73 -43.60 18.13
N LEU A 394 -27.33 -42.55 18.85
CA LEU A 394 -28.11 -41.33 19.02
C LEU A 394 -28.31 -40.59 17.69
N GLY A 395 -27.26 -40.48 16.86
CA GLY A 395 -27.36 -39.93 15.51
C GLY A 395 -28.32 -40.72 14.63
N TRP A 396 -28.25 -42.05 14.67
CA TRP A 396 -29.19 -42.93 13.97
C TRP A 396 -30.63 -42.77 14.49
N LEU A 397 -30.82 -42.66 15.81
CA LEU A 397 -32.13 -42.45 16.42
C LEU A 397 -32.72 -41.09 16.02
N ALA A 398 -31.89 -40.04 15.99
CA ALA A 398 -32.28 -38.70 15.58
C ALA A 398 -32.70 -38.68 14.10
N ILE A 399 -31.93 -39.31 13.21
CA ILE A 399 -32.30 -39.46 11.80
C ILE A 399 -33.63 -40.22 11.66
N ARG A 400 -33.81 -41.31 12.42
CA ARG A 400 -35.02 -42.13 12.33
C ARG A 400 -36.29 -41.44 12.87
N ILE A 401 -36.16 -40.63 13.92
CA ILE A 401 -37.28 -39.89 14.52
C ILE A 401 -37.61 -38.63 13.72
N PHE A 402 -36.61 -37.81 13.37
CA PHE A 402 -36.83 -36.50 12.72
C PHE A 402 -36.95 -36.59 11.20
N VAL A 403 -36.12 -37.41 10.55
CA VAL A 403 -36.11 -37.51 9.08
C VAL A 403 -37.12 -38.55 8.60
N GLN A 404 -37.16 -39.73 9.23
CA GLN A 404 -38.03 -40.84 8.78
C GLN A 404 -39.42 -40.88 9.44
N LYS A 405 -39.71 -40.03 10.44
CA LYS A 405 -41.01 -39.88 11.13
C LYS A 405 -41.70 -41.20 11.54
N LYS A 406 -40.95 -42.19 12.03
CA LYS A 406 -41.51 -43.47 12.55
C LYS A 406 -41.33 -43.57 14.07
N PRO A 407 -42.39 -43.78 14.88
CA PRO A 407 -42.26 -43.89 16.33
C PRO A 407 -41.67 -45.25 16.75
N ILE A 408 -40.79 -45.22 17.75
CA ILE A 408 -40.16 -46.43 18.32
C ILE A 408 -40.90 -46.81 19.62
N LYS A 409 -41.34 -48.07 19.74
CA LYS A 409 -41.92 -48.63 20.97
C LYS A 409 -40.82 -49.38 21.73
N PHE A 410 -40.30 -48.81 22.81
CA PHE A 410 -39.40 -49.52 23.73
C PHE A 410 -40.08 -49.77 25.08
N ASN A 411 -40.10 -51.03 25.50
CA ASN A 411 -40.65 -51.50 26.77
C ASN A 411 -39.47 -52.08 27.56
N PHE A 412 -38.97 -51.38 28.58
CA PHE A 412 -37.87 -51.87 29.42
C PHE A 412 -38.20 -51.70 30.90
N LYS A 413 -38.14 -52.81 31.65
CA LYS A 413 -38.34 -52.85 33.11
C LYS A 413 -36.98 -52.95 33.79
N LEU A 414 -36.65 -52.00 34.68
CA LEU A 414 -35.48 -52.04 35.55
C LEU A 414 -35.89 -52.47 36.97
N PRO A 415 -35.23 -53.47 37.59
CA PRO A 415 -35.51 -53.89 38.95
C PRO A 415 -34.66 -53.12 39.98
N PHE A 416 -35.32 -52.69 41.05
CA PHE A 416 -34.81 -52.42 42.41
C PHE A 416 -33.67 -51.41 42.62
N LEU A 417 -34.02 -50.27 43.22
CA LEU A 417 -33.19 -49.65 44.26
C LEU A 417 -34.08 -48.91 45.27
N ASN A 418 -33.90 -49.28 46.53
CA ASN A 418 -34.74 -48.93 47.67
C ASN A 418 -34.54 -47.50 48.16
N LYS A 419 -35.66 -46.95 48.60
CA LYS A 419 -35.88 -45.67 49.26
C LYS A 419 -35.16 -45.59 50.61
N LYS A 420 -34.62 -44.41 50.95
CA LYS A 420 -34.70 -43.89 52.31
C LYS A 420 -35.07 -42.40 52.25
N LYS A 421 -36.20 -42.09 52.89
CA LYS A 421 -36.78 -40.76 53.09
C LYS A 421 -36.23 -40.14 54.38
N ALA A 422 -36.14 -38.82 54.40
CA ALA A 422 -36.77 -37.96 55.41
C ALA A 422 -36.92 -36.58 54.73
N ASN A 423 -38.14 -36.10 54.44
CA ASN A 423 -39.07 -35.38 55.35
C ASN A 423 -38.45 -34.03 55.77
N ASP A 424 -39.11 -32.88 55.74
CA ASP A 424 -40.51 -32.44 55.69
C ASP A 424 -40.41 -30.93 55.32
N GLU A 425 -41.39 -30.11 54.96
CA GLU A 425 -42.86 -30.09 54.82
C GLU A 425 -43.10 -28.77 54.05
N SER A 426 -44.01 -28.70 53.06
CA SER A 426 -45.39 -28.18 53.20
C SER A 426 -45.44 -26.69 53.62
N ASN A 427 -46.24 -25.77 53.09
CA ASN A 427 -47.35 -25.67 52.12
C ASN A 427 -47.43 -24.15 51.80
N ALA A 428 -47.70 -23.68 50.58
CA ALA A 428 -49.05 -23.46 50.00
C ALA A 428 -49.98 -22.69 50.97
N ASP A 429 -50.63 -21.56 50.66
CA ASP A 429 -51.13 -21.02 49.40
C ASP A 429 -51.65 -19.56 49.55
N ALA A 430 -51.76 -18.86 48.40
CA ALA A 430 -52.78 -17.88 47.93
C ALA A 430 -53.11 -16.61 48.76
N GLU A 431 -53.53 -15.45 48.24
CA GLU A 431 -53.85 -14.81 46.94
C GLU A 431 -53.97 -13.29 47.31
N LYS A 432 -53.74 -12.24 46.50
CA LYS A 432 -54.43 -11.88 45.26
C LYS A 432 -53.93 -10.52 44.69
N ASN A 433 -54.05 -10.41 43.36
CA ASN A 433 -54.40 -9.24 42.53
C ASN A 433 -53.35 -8.20 42.05
N GLN A 434 -53.09 -8.31 40.74
CA GLN A 434 -53.37 -7.37 39.65
C GLN A 434 -52.36 -6.30 39.19
N VAL A 435 -52.37 -6.17 37.85
CA VAL A 435 -51.97 -5.08 36.94
C VAL A 435 -50.49 -4.97 36.55
N GLY A 436 -50.24 -4.93 35.24
CA GLY A 436 -49.06 -4.25 34.69
C GLY A 436 -48.41 -4.95 33.51
N LYS A 437 -48.66 -4.43 32.32
CA LYS A 437 -48.22 -4.95 31.01
C LYS A 437 -46.81 -4.45 30.68
N ASN A 438 -46.07 -5.29 29.94
CA ASN A 438 -44.95 -5.00 29.03
C ASN A 438 -43.58 -4.54 29.58
N GLY A 439 -42.55 -5.27 29.13
CA GLY A 439 -41.43 -4.60 28.45
C GLY A 439 -40.02 -5.00 28.90
N SER A 440 -39.44 -5.98 28.19
CA SER A 440 -38.05 -5.97 27.71
C SER A 440 -36.91 -5.67 28.71
N LYS A 441 -36.21 -6.72 29.14
CA LYS A 441 -34.75 -6.70 29.34
C LYS A 441 -34.16 -8.06 28.94
N SER A 442 -33.33 -8.07 27.90
CA SER A 442 -32.20 -8.99 27.82
C SER A 442 -31.01 -8.27 28.45
N ASP A 443 -30.42 -8.92 29.44
CA ASP A 443 -29.21 -8.48 30.12
C ASP A 443 -27.98 -9.02 29.40
N LYS A 444 -27.04 -8.09 29.20
CA LYS A 444 -25.60 -8.14 29.51
C LYS A 444 -24.77 -9.33 29.03
N SER A 445 -23.76 -8.98 28.25
CA SER A 445 -22.35 -9.15 28.66
C SER A 445 -21.46 -8.11 27.95
N GLY A 446 -20.55 -7.49 28.70
CA GLY A 446 -19.58 -6.51 28.18
C GLY A 446 -19.13 -5.49 29.23
N GLU A 447 -18.50 -5.96 30.31
CA GLU A 447 -17.69 -5.09 31.18
C GLU A 447 -16.38 -4.76 30.47
N ILE A 448 -16.13 -3.48 30.24
CA ILE A 448 -14.79 -2.90 30.03
C ILE A 448 -14.53 -2.02 31.23
N LEU A 449 -13.49 -2.38 31.99
CA LEU A 449 -12.88 -1.54 33.01
C LEU A 449 -12.28 -0.30 32.35
N ASN A 450 -12.63 0.90 32.82
CA ASN A 450 -11.75 2.05 32.69
C ASN A 450 -11.77 2.88 33.98
N LEU A 451 -10.57 3.24 34.39
CA LEU A 451 -10.16 3.77 35.68
C LEU A 451 -10.72 5.16 35.96
N SER A 452 -11.08 5.35 37.23
CA SER A 452 -11.46 6.63 37.82
C SER A 452 -10.29 7.61 37.93
N MET A 453 -10.64 8.87 37.70
CA MET A 453 -9.97 10.10 38.12
C MET A 453 -9.41 10.08 39.55
N SER A 454 -8.47 10.99 39.80
CA SER A 454 -8.55 11.84 41.00
C SER A 454 -8.34 13.29 40.58
N ASP A 455 -9.35 14.10 40.90
CA ASP A 455 -9.34 15.55 40.89
C ASP A 455 -8.30 16.10 41.89
N ASP A 456 -7.56 17.13 41.46
CA ASP A 456 -7.35 18.41 42.17
C ASP A 456 -6.87 19.48 41.17
#